data_AF-A0A519RUR6-F1
#
_entry.id   AF-A0A519RUR6-F1
#
_cell.length_a   1.000
_cell.length_b   1.000
_cell.length_c   1.000
_cell.angle_alpha   90.00
_cell.angle_beta   90.00
_cell.angle_gamma   90.00
#
_symmetry.space_group_name_H-M   'P 1'
#
loop_
_entity.id
_entity.type
_entity.pdbx_description
1 polymer ?
#
loop_
_entity_poly.entity_id
_entity_poly.type
_entity_poly.pdbx_seq_one_letter_code
_entity_poly.pdbx_strand_id
1 'polypeptide(L)'
;MKRECWTPEFLSAKIDEYITDLPTREEFIYKRANSKIGVKVGDLNYNKLNPEIEKVELLRAAANEYPKYLAMMREAKRYDYNDMILWVLDAFKSNTNLLLKYQERYLYFLVDEYQDTNGSQNEILNMLTSYWDNPNVFVVGDDDQSIYRFQGANVKNIVDFYDRYKDTVKTIVMVENYRSTQNILDASKAVIDNNKERLVNKLQGLSKDLIAKNSDLGNSLIKPRVIEYYNTIHEEAGIVKEIEKLYQSGIDLNEVAVIYRNHKLVAHIVKALELKGIPLNVKQKINILELPFIQNIIKLLDYIQKEYDKPGNAEYLLYEL
;
A
#
# COMPACT_ATOMS: atom_id res chain seq x y z
N MET A 1 1.35 0.90 -13.72
CA MET A 1 2.24 0.22 -14.69
C MET A 1 3.42 -0.43 -13.98
N LYS A 2 4.44 0.31 -13.49
CA LYS A 2 5.62 -0.28 -12.81
C LYS A 2 5.28 -1.33 -11.76
N ARG A 3 4.41 -0.99 -10.79
CA ARG A 3 4.09 -1.86 -9.65
C ARG A 3 3.37 -3.16 -10.02
N GLU A 4 2.63 -3.16 -11.11
CA GLU A 4 1.86 -4.31 -11.55
C GLU A 4 2.52 -5.05 -12.72
N CYS A 5 3.71 -4.61 -13.15
CA CYS A 5 4.38 -5.08 -14.36
C CYS A 5 3.49 -4.99 -15.63
N TRP A 6 2.55 -4.03 -15.67
CA TRP A 6 1.63 -3.87 -16.81
C TRP A 6 2.30 -3.16 -17.98
N THR A 7 2.08 -3.70 -19.18
CA THR A 7 2.51 -3.08 -20.44
C THR A 7 1.43 -2.17 -21.02
N PRO A 8 1.79 -1.20 -21.90
CA PRO A 8 0.81 -0.37 -22.60
C PRO A 8 -0.20 -1.20 -23.40
N GLU A 9 0.24 -2.32 -23.99
CA GLU A 9 -0.61 -3.21 -24.79
C GLU A 9 -1.64 -3.92 -23.91
N PHE A 10 -1.21 -4.43 -22.75
CA PHE A 10 -2.11 -5.05 -21.79
C PHE A 10 -3.19 -4.07 -21.32
N LEU A 11 -2.79 -2.84 -20.97
CA LEU A 11 -3.74 -1.81 -20.55
C LEU A 11 -4.69 -1.42 -21.68
N SER A 12 -4.19 -1.26 -22.90
CA SER A 12 -5.03 -0.93 -24.06
C SER A 12 -6.07 -2.00 -24.31
N ALA A 13 -5.69 -3.28 -24.27
CA ALA A 13 -6.62 -4.40 -24.41
C ALA A 13 -7.69 -4.40 -23.30
N LYS A 14 -7.31 -4.14 -22.04
CA LYS A 14 -8.27 -4.04 -20.93
C LYS A 14 -9.18 -2.83 -21.01
N ILE A 15 -8.71 -1.73 -21.59
CA ILE A 15 -9.55 -0.56 -21.88
C ILE A 15 -10.55 -0.89 -22.99
N ASP A 16 -10.15 -1.61 -24.03
CA ASP A 16 -11.05 -2.05 -25.10
C ASP A 16 -12.16 -2.99 -24.58
N GLU A 17 -11.78 -3.96 -23.74
CA GLU A 17 -12.75 -4.83 -23.05
C GLU A 17 -13.72 -3.99 -22.19
N TYR A 18 -13.20 -3.03 -21.43
CA TYR A 18 -14.01 -2.18 -20.57
C TYR A 18 -14.98 -1.29 -21.36
N ILE A 19 -14.51 -0.64 -22.43
CA ILE A 19 -15.36 0.19 -23.30
C ILE A 19 -16.46 -0.63 -23.95
N THR A 20 -16.17 -1.87 -24.34
CA THR A 20 -17.16 -2.80 -24.91
C THR A 20 -18.22 -3.21 -23.88
N ASP A 21 -17.84 -3.32 -22.61
CA ASP A 21 -18.73 -3.70 -21.51
C ASP A 21 -19.62 -2.54 -21.03
N LEU A 22 -19.14 -1.28 -21.09
CA LEU A 22 -19.86 -0.10 -20.58
C LEU A 22 -21.34 0.00 -21.04
N PRO A 23 -21.70 -0.19 -22.33
CA PRO A 23 -23.08 -0.10 -22.78
C PRO A 23 -24.03 -1.14 -22.17
N THR A 24 -23.51 -2.24 -21.61
CA THR A 24 -24.31 -3.32 -21.01
C THR A 24 -24.72 -3.04 -19.57
N ARG A 25 -24.11 -2.04 -18.92
CA ARG A 25 -24.34 -1.75 -17.51
C ARG A 25 -25.55 -0.84 -17.32
N GLU A 26 -26.40 -1.20 -16.36
CA GLU A 26 -27.64 -0.45 -16.07
C GLU A 26 -27.42 1.03 -15.74
N GLU A 27 -26.24 1.40 -15.26
CA GLU A 27 -25.90 2.77 -14.87
C GLU A 27 -25.80 3.73 -16.07
N PHE A 28 -25.51 3.19 -17.26
CA PHE A 28 -25.42 3.92 -18.53
C PHE A 28 -26.67 3.76 -19.39
N ILE A 29 -27.73 3.14 -18.88
CA ILE A 29 -29.01 2.96 -19.57
C ILE A 29 -30.08 3.84 -18.93
N TYR A 30 -30.89 4.51 -19.74
CA TYR A 30 -31.98 5.32 -19.22
C TYR A 30 -33.09 4.44 -18.60
N LYS A 31 -33.30 4.62 -17.30
CA LYS A 31 -34.37 3.93 -16.54
C LYS A 31 -35.74 4.62 -16.65
N ARG A 32 -35.80 5.82 -17.25
CA ARG A 32 -37.03 6.60 -17.43
C ARG A 32 -37.03 7.26 -18.81
N ALA A 33 -38.16 7.22 -19.49
CA ALA A 33 -38.35 7.93 -20.75
C ALA A 33 -38.40 9.45 -20.53
N ASN A 34 -37.85 10.22 -21.46
CA ASN A 34 -37.95 11.66 -21.48
C ASN A 34 -38.32 12.14 -22.89
N SER A 35 -39.61 12.40 -23.08
CA SER A 35 -40.18 12.81 -24.37
C SER A 35 -39.63 14.14 -24.90
N LYS A 36 -39.10 15.03 -24.04
CA LYS A 36 -38.50 16.31 -24.46
C LYS A 36 -37.15 16.15 -25.15
N ILE A 37 -36.42 15.09 -24.83
CA ILE A 37 -35.08 14.79 -25.36
C ILE A 37 -35.16 13.59 -26.33
N GLY A 38 -36.35 13.02 -26.56
CA GLY A 38 -36.56 11.90 -27.48
C GLY A 38 -36.05 10.55 -26.97
N VAL A 39 -35.79 10.42 -25.67
CA VAL A 39 -35.15 9.24 -25.05
C VAL A 39 -36.20 8.27 -24.52
N LYS A 40 -36.05 6.98 -24.84
CA LYS A 40 -36.88 5.86 -24.35
C LYS A 40 -36.18 5.10 -23.22
N VAL A 41 -36.97 4.35 -22.45
CA VAL A 41 -36.42 3.40 -21.47
C VAL A 41 -35.65 2.32 -22.23
N GLY A 42 -34.40 2.07 -21.83
CA GLY A 42 -33.50 1.15 -22.52
C GLY A 42 -32.51 1.82 -23.48
N ASP A 43 -32.67 3.12 -23.78
CA ASP A 43 -31.69 3.84 -24.59
C ASP A 43 -30.40 4.11 -23.79
N LEU A 44 -29.27 4.19 -24.49
CA LEU A 44 -27.97 4.52 -23.89
C LEU A 44 -27.91 6.00 -23.50
N ASN A 45 -27.37 6.25 -22.31
CA ASN A 45 -27.13 7.57 -21.77
C ASN A 45 -25.72 8.05 -22.13
N TYR A 46 -25.58 8.58 -23.35
CA TYR A 46 -24.32 9.12 -23.86
C TYR A 46 -23.73 10.25 -22.99
N ASN A 47 -24.56 11.02 -22.28
CA ASN A 47 -24.08 12.07 -21.37
C ASN A 47 -23.32 11.51 -20.16
N LYS A 48 -23.63 10.27 -19.74
CA LYS A 48 -22.88 9.56 -18.69
C LYS A 48 -21.78 8.67 -19.26
N LEU A 49 -22.04 8.06 -20.42
CA LEU A 49 -21.12 7.13 -21.07
C LEU A 49 -19.89 7.83 -21.64
N ASN A 50 -20.06 8.94 -22.36
CA ASN A 50 -18.97 9.64 -23.04
C ASN A 50 -17.88 10.12 -22.06
N PRO A 51 -18.20 10.73 -20.89
CA PRO A 51 -17.17 11.12 -19.93
C PRO A 51 -16.35 9.94 -19.37
N GLU A 52 -16.98 8.77 -19.16
CA GLU A 52 -16.24 7.58 -18.71
C GLU A 52 -15.36 7.01 -19.82
N ILE A 53 -15.83 6.99 -21.07
CA ILE A 53 -15.00 6.63 -22.23
C ILE A 53 -13.80 7.58 -22.36
N GLU A 54 -14.03 8.89 -22.30
CA GLU A 54 -12.98 9.90 -22.41
C GLU A 54 -11.91 9.76 -21.31
N LYS A 55 -12.35 9.46 -20.08
CA LYS A 55 -11.46 9.21 -18.94
C LYS A 55 -10.58 7.97 -19.15
N VAL A 56 -11.11 6.87 -19.67
CA VAL A 56 -10.29 5.67 -19.94
C VAL A 56 -9.43 5.82 -21.19
N GLU A 57 -9.86 6.60 -22.17
CA GLU A 57 -9.02 6.98 -23.32
C GLU A 57 -7.84 7.87 -22.91
N LEU A 58 -8.05 8.80 -21.97
CA LEU A 58 -6.95 9.58 -21.38
C LEU A 58 -5.94 8.67 -20.66
N LEU A 59 -6.43 7.64 -19.97
CA LEU A 59 -5.57 6.62 -19.36
C LEU A 59 -4.79 5.84 -20.43
N ARG A 60 -5.42 5.46 -21.54
CA ARG A 60 -4.76 4.81 -22.69
C ARG A 60 -3.63 5.68 -23.24
N ALA A 61 -3.92 6.96 -23.48
CA ALA A 61 -2.93 7.92 -23.96
C ALA A 61 -1.74 8.05 -23.00
N ALA A 62 -2.01 8.19 -21.70
CA ALA A 62 -0.95 8.25 -20.68
C ALA A 62 -0.12 6.95 -20.62
N ALA A 63 -0.75 5.79 -20.74
CA ALA A 63 -0.06 4.49 -20.78
C ALA A 63 0.85 4.35 -22.00
N ASN A 64 0.44 4.88 -23.16
CA ASN A 64 1.25 4.84 -24.39
C ASN A 64 2.45 5.79 -24.36
N GLU A 65 2.45 6.81 -23.49
CA GLU A 65 3.63 7.67 -23.26
C GLU A 65 4.65 7.03 -22.30
N TYR A 66 4.27 5.96 -21.58
CA TYR A 66 5.14 5.31 -20.60
C TYR A 66 6.49 4.82 -21.15
N PRO A 67 6.58 4.20 -22.35
CA PRO A 67 7.88 3.82 -22.93
C PRO A 67 8.81 5.02 -23.18
N LYS A 68 8.26 6.16 -23.61
CA LYS A 68 9.03 7.39 -23.81
C LYS A 68 9.54 7.94 -22.49
N TYR A 69 8.70 7.96 -21.45
CA TYR A 69 9.12 8.31 -20.10
C TYR A 69 10.29 7.44 -19.63
N LEU A 70 10.23 6.12 -19.82
CA LEU A 70 11.33 5.22 -19.46
C LEU A 70 12.60 5.50 -20.27
N ALA A 71 12.48 5.81 -21.56
CA ALA A 71 13.63 6.17 -22.40
C ALA A 71 14.32 7.44 -21.89
N MET A 72 13.56 8.48 -21.55
CA MET A 72 14.09 9.72 -20.98
C MET A 72 14.76 9.50 -19.62
N MET A 73 14.17 8.67 -18.76
CA MET A 73 14.76 8.30 -17.47
C MET A 73 16.12 7.59 -17.66
N ARG A 74 16.20 6.66 -18.61
CA ARG A 74 17.45 5.94 -18.93
C ARG A 74 18.51 6.86 -19.51
N GLU A 75 18.15 7.76 -20.42
CA GLU A 75 19.07 8.77 -20.98
C GLU A 75 19.64 9.68 -19.87
N ALA A 76 18.79 10.07 -18.91
CA ALA A 76 19.19 10.82 -17.74
C ALA A 76 19.94 9.99 -16.67
N LYS A 77 20.16 8.68 -16.90
CA LYS A 77 20.75 7.73 -15.94
C LYS A 77 20.03 7.72 -14.59
N ARG A 78 18.70 7.87 -14.61
CA ARG A 78 17.83 7.87 -13.41
C ARG A 78 16.99 6.61 -13.36
N TYR A 79 16.70 6.17 -12.15
CA TYR A 79 15.78 5.08 -11.85
C TYR A 79 15.10 5.32 -10.51
N ASP A 80 13.96 4.66 -10.29
CA ASP A 80 13.26 4.63 -9.01
C ASP A 80 13.26 3.22 -8.40
N TYR A 81 12.75 3.09 -7.17
CA TYR A 81 12.73 1.81 -6.46
C TYR A 81 11.96 0.70 -7.19
N ASN A 82 10.95 1.03 -7.99
CA ASN A 82 10.20 0.01 -8.72
C ASN A 82 11.01 -0.50 -9.92
N ASP A 83 11.88 0.33 -10.51
CA ASP A 83 12.77 -0.10 -11.59
C ASP A 83 13.70 -1.23 -11.15
N MET A 84 14.16 -1.20 -9.89
CA MET A 84 15.00 -2.26 -9.35
C MET A 84 14.30 -3.63 -9.38
N ILE A 85 13.01 -3.68 -9.06
CA ILE A 85 12.19 -4.90 -9.12
C ILE A 85 12.00 -5.34 -10.57
N LEU A 86 11.68 -4.40 -11.46
CA LEU A 86 11.49 -4.69 -12.88
C LEU A 86 12.77 -5.20 -13.56
N TRP A 87 13.94 -4.68 -13.19
CA TRP A 87 15.21 -5.16 -13.72
C TRP A 87 15.50 -6.60 -13.35
N VAL A 88 15.13 -7.02 -12.14
CA VAL A 88 15.24 -8.43 -11.73
C VAL A 88 14.33 -9.31 -12.58
N LEU A 89 13.08 -8.88 -12.80
CA LEU A 89 12.15 -9.59 -13.68
C LEU A 89 12.67 -9.69 -15.12
N ASP A 90 13.16 -8.59 -15.68
CA ASP A 90 13.74 -8.55 -17.02
C ASP A 90 14.98 -9.44 -17.12
N ALA A 91 15.83 -9.46 -16.10
CA ALA A 91 17.01 -10.31 -16.04
C ALA A 91 16.63 -11.80 -15.97
N PHE A 92 15.62 -12.18 -15.18
CA PHE A 92 15.12 -13.55 -15.15
C PHE A 92 14.48 -13.98 -16.47
N LYS A 93 13.76 -13.08 -17.15
CA LYS A 93 13.13 -13.35 -18.46
C LYS A 93 14.17 -13.49 -19.58
N SER A 94 15.21 -12.66 -19.56
CA SER A 94 16.24 -12.64 -20.61
C SER A 94 17.36 -13.66 -20.39
N ASN A 95 17.56 -14.13 -19.15
CA ASN A 95 18.62 -15.06 -18.81
C ASN A 95 18.10 -16.24 -17.97
N THR A 96 17.71 -17.32 -18.66
CA THR A 96 17.20 -18.54 -18.03
C THR A 96 18.21 -19.17 -17.06
N ASN A 97 19.51 -19.14 -17.38
CA ASN A 97 20.54 -19.69 -16.49
C ASN A 97 20.64 -18.92 -15.17
N LEU A 98 20.43 -17.60 -15.20
CA LEU A 98 20.38 -16.80 -13.99
C LEU A 98 19.18 -17.21 -13.12
N LEU A 99 18.00 -17.34 -13.71
CA LEU A 99 16.80 -17.78 -13.00
C LEU A 99 16.99 -19.16 -12.38
N LEU A 100 17.48 -20.14 -13.17
CA LEU A 100 17.74 -21.51 -12.70
C LEU A 100 18.72 -21.54 -11.52
N LYS A 101 19.77 -20.71 -11.56
CA LYS A 101 20.73 -20.60 -10.45
C LYS A 101 20.06 -20.10 -9.16
N TYR A 102 19.11 -19.18 -9.27
CA TYR A 102 18.37 -18.68 -8.10
C TYR A 102 17.32 -19.68 -7.61
N GLN A 103 16.65 -20.39 -8.51
CA GLN A 103 15.75 -21.49 -8.18
C GLN A 103 16.51 -22.61 -7.45
N GLU A 104 17.66 -23.05 -7.96
CA GLU A 104 18.51 -24.05 -7.28
C GLU A 104 18.99 -23.58 -5.90
N ARG A 105 19.31 -22.28 -5.77
CA ARG A 105 19.81 -21.71 -4.50
C ARG A 105 18.72 -21.56 -3.44
N TYR A 106 17.51 -21.17 -3.83
CA TYR A 106 16.42 -20.85 -2.91
C TYR A 106 15.29 -21.86 -3.07
N LEU A 107 15.31 -22.87 -2.20
CA LEU A 107 14.34 -23.98 -2.24
C LEU A 107 13.11 -23.77 -1.35
N TYR A 108 13.17 -22.81 -0.43
CA TYR A 108 12.13 -22.51 0.56
C TYR A 108 11.87 -21.01 0.61
N PHE A 109 10.62 -20.61 0.46
CA PHE A 109 10.19 -19.22 0.46
C PHE A 109 9.23 -18.97 1.63
N LEU A 110 9.55 -17.98 2.46
CA LEU A 110 8.68 -17.47 3.51
C LEU A 110 8.34 -16.03 3.17
N VAL A 111 7.05 -15.75 2.99
CA VAL A 111 6.56 -14.43 2.58
C VAL A 111 5.58 -13.95 3.63
N ASP A 112 5.99 -12.92 4.38
CA ASP A 112 5.14 -12.25 5.35
C ASP A 112 4.40 -11.06 4.71
N GLU A 113 3.31 -10.61 5.33
CA GLU A 113 2.46 -9.51 4.85
C GLU A 113 2.05 -9.65 3.37
N TYR A 114 1.70 -10.86 2.96
CA TYR A 114 1.46 -11.19 1.55
C TYR A 114 0.29 -10.39 0.93
N GLN A 115 -0.67 -9.94 1.74
CA GLN A 115 -1.76 -9.05 1.30
C GLN A 115 -1.26 -7.69 0.77
N ASP A 116 -0.07 -7.25 1.19
CA ASP A 116 0.50 -5.95 0.84
C ASP A 116 1.46 -6.01 -0.36
N THR A 117 1.64 -7.20 -0.94
CA THR A 117 2.44 -7.37 -2.15
C THR A 117 1.74 -6.80 -3.38
N ASN A 118 2.51 -6.21 -4.30
CA ASN A 118 2.04 -5.80 -5.62
C ASN A 118 2.30 -6.86 -6.70
N GLY A 119 1.75 -6.66 -7.90
CA GLY A 119 1.89 -7.62 -9.00
C GLY A 119 3.34 -7.94 -9.39
N SER A 120 4.26 -6.96 -9.34
CA SER A 120 5.67 -7.19 -9.72
C SER A 120 6.44 -8.00 -8.68
N GLN A 121 6.17 -7.76 -7.39
CA GLN A 121 6.74 -8.56 -6.31
C GLN A 121 6.23 -9.99 -6.36
N ASN A 122 4.93 -10.16 -6.60
CA ASN A 122 4.32 -11.47 -6.77
C ASN A 122 4.90 -12.20 -7.99
N GLU A 123 5.16 -11.50 -9.09
CA GLU A 123 5.78 -12.10 -10.27
C GLU A 123 7.20 -12.59 -10.02
N ILE A 124 8.00 -11.91 -9.19
CA ILE A 124 9.32 -12.42 -8.79
C ILE A 124 9.15 -13.75 -8.05
N LEU A 125 8.24 -13.83 -7.09
CA LEU A 125 7.97 -15.06 -6.35
C LEU A 125 7.48 -16.17 -7.29
N ASN A 126 6.62 -15.84 -8.25
CA ASN A 126 6.12 -16.79 -9.25
C ASN A 126 7.27 -17.37 -10.08
N MET A 127 8.14 -16.51 -10.63
CA MET A 127 9.28 -16.96 -11.42
C MET A 127 10.24 -17.81 -10.58
N LEU A 128 10.50 -17.41 -9.34
CA LEU A 128 11.39 -18.17 -8.45
C LEU A 128 10.81 -19.52 -8.03
N THR A 129 9.50 -19.70 -8.10
CA THR A 129 8.82 -20.94 -7.66
C THR A 129 8.35 -21.80 -8.84
N SER A 130 8.42 -21.29 -10.08
CA SER A 130 7.84 -21.93 -11.26
C SER A 130 8.58 -23.18 -11.78
N TYR A 131 9.79 -23.47 -11.28
CA TYR A 131 10.53 -24.66 -11.73
C TYR A 131 9.96 -25.96 -11.17
N TRP A 132 9.35 -25.91 -9.98
CA TRP A 132 8.80 -27.08 -9.32
C TRP A 132 7.28 -27.07 -9.41
N ASP A 133 6.68 -28.23 -9.68
CA ASP A 133 5.22 -28.38 -9.69
C ASP A 133 4.61 -28.07 -8.31
N ASN A 134 5.33 -28.44 -7.23
CA ASN A 134 4.97 -28.19 -5.84
C ASN A 134 6.12 -27.50 -5.10
N PRO A 135 6.25 -26.18 -5.23
CA PRO A 135 7.33 -25.42 -4.60
C PRO A 135 7.11 -25.29 -3.09
N ASN A 136 8.19 -25.19 -2.30
CA ASN A 136 8.07 -24.96 -0.86
C ASN A 136 7.86 -23.47 -0.59
N VAL A 137 6.61 -23.02 -0.63
CA VAL A 137 6.23 -21.63 -0.37
C VAL A 137 5.28 -21.57 0.82
N PHE A 138 5.63 -20.73 1.78
CA PHE A 138 4.81 -20.42 2.94
C PHE A 138 4.50 -18.93 2.93
N VAL A 139 3.22 -18.59 2.70
CA VAL A 139 2.75 -17.20 2.71
C VAL A 139 1.92 -16.94 3.96
N VAL A 140 2.12 -15.78 4.57
CA VAL A 140 1.34 -15.28 5.70
C VAL A 140 0.70 -13.98 5.28
N GLY A 141 -0.57 -13.80 5.61
CA GLY A 141 -1.25 -12.53 5.37
C GLY A 141 -2.64 -12.46 5.97
N ASP A 142 -3.11 -11.23 6.14
CA ASP A 142 -4.44 -10.91 6.63
C ASP A 142 -5.07 -9.82 5.75
N ASP A 143 -6.08 -10.19 4.95
CA ASP A 143 -6.75 -9.24 4.06
C ASP A 143 -7.48 -8.11 4.80
N ASP A 144 -7.87 -8.31 6.06
CA ASP A 144 -8.50 -7.26 6.87
C ASP A 144 -7.49 -6.17 7.28
N GLN A 145 -6.18 -6.43 7.11
CA GLN A 145 -5.09 -5.49 7.36
C GLN A 145 -4.50 -4.87 6.09
N SER A 146 -5.05 -5.18 4.90
CA SER A 146 -4.57 -4.61 3.64
C SER A 146 -4.93 -3.13 3.51
N ILE A 147 -4.05 -2.27 4.05
CA ILE A 147 -4.21 -0.80 4.00
C ILE A 147 -3.48 -0.17 2.81
N TYR A 148 -2.65 -0.93 2.09
CA TYR A 148 -1.84 -0.44 0.98
C TYR A 148 -2.45 -0.62 -0.41
N ARG A 149 -3.78 -0.79 -0.53
CA ARG A 149 -4.45 -0.95 -1.84
C ARG A 149 -4.14 0.18 -2.82
N PHE A 150 -3.98 1.42 -2.32
CA PHE A 150 -3.55 2.58 -3.11
C PHE A 150 -2.11 2.47 -3.64
N GLN A 151 -1.29 1.59 -3.06
CA GLN A 151 0.05 1.26 -3.52
C GLN A 151 0.09 0.07 -4.49
N GLY A 152 -1.04 -0.53 -4.85
CA GLY A 152 -1.09 -1.73 -5.70
C GLY A 152 -1.09 -3.04 -4.93
N ALA A 153 -1.15 -2.99 -3.58
CA ALA A 153 -1.44 -4.18 -2.79
C ALA A 153 -2.79 -4.76 -3.19
N ASN A 154 -2.85 -6.08 -3.37
CA ASN A 154 -4.06 -6.72 -3.87
C ASN A 154 -4.37 -8.01 -3.10
N VAL A 155 -5.49 -8.04 -2.38
CA VAL A 155 -6.07 -9.25 -1.77
C VAL A 155 -6.22 -10.38 -2.82
N LYS A 156 -6.38 -10.01 -4.10
CA LYS A 156 -6.35 -10.96 -5.22
C LYS A 156 -5.09 -11.82 -5.23
N ASN A 157 -3.92 -11.34 -4.79
CA ASN A 157 -2.70 -12.14 -4.75
C ASN A 157 -2.83 -13.36 -3.85
N ILE A 158 -3.49 -13.22 -2.69
CA ILE A 158 -3.77 -14.35 -1.79
C ILE A 158 -4.74 -15.32 -2.45
N VAL A 159 -5.79 -14.80 -3.09
CA VAL A 159 -6.80 -15.62 -3.78
C VAL A 159 -6.18 -16.38 -4.95
N ASP A 160 -5.45 -15.69 -5.82
CA ASP A 160 -4.79 -16.28 -6.99
C ASP A 160 -3.73 -17.32 -6.56
N PHE A 161 -3.02 -17.10 -5.45
CA PHE A 161 -2.10 -18.08 -4.87
C PHE A 161 -2.85 -19.33 -4.39
N TYR A 162 -3.94 -19.14 -3.65
CA TYR A 162 -4.79 -20.24 -3.19
C TYR A 162 -5.34 -21.03 -4.38
N ASP A 163 -5.90 -20.35 -5.39
CA ASP A 163 -6.49 -20.99 -6.56
C ASP A 163 -5.44 -21.76 -7.38
N ARG A 164 -4.22 -21.23 -7.48
CA ARG A 164 -3.11 -21.90 -8.18
C ARG A 164 -2.68 -23.19 -7.50
N TYR A 165 -2.58 -23.19 -6.17
CA TYR A 165 -2.07 -24.33 -5.40
C TYR A 165 -3.18 -25.08 -4.66
N LYS A 166 -4.45 -24.89 -5.02
CA LYS A 166 -5.61 -25.41 -4.28
C LYS A 166 -5.55 -26.91 -3.96
N ASP A 167 -4.89 -27.69 -4.82
CA ASP A 167 -4.81 -29.15 -4.70
C ASP A 167 -3.72 -29.60 -3.70
N THR A 168 -2.75 -28.73 -3.37
CA THR A 168 -1.60 -29.06 -2.51
C THR A 168 -1.38 -28.08 -1.35
N VAL A 169 -2.01 -26.91 -1.39
CA VAL A 169 -1.89 -25.88 -0.36
C VAL A 169 -2.56 -26.33 0.93
N LYS A 170 -1.86 -26.15 2.04
CA LYS A 170 -2.41 -26.33 3.38
C LYS A 170 -2.73 -24.97 3.98
N THR A 171 -4.02 -24.65 4.09
CA THR A 171 -4.48 -23.44 4.76
C THR A 171 -4.48 -23.64 6.27
N ILE A 172 -3.83 -22.72 6.99
CA ILE A 172 -3.83 -22.68 8.46
C ILE A 172 -4.44 -21.34 8.86
N VAL A 173 -5.47 -21.39 9.71
CA VAL A 173 -6.17 -20.20 10.19
C VAL A 173 -5.88 -20.02 11.66
N MET A 174 -5.31 -18.87 12.03
CA MET A 174 -4.98 -18.54 13.41
C MET A 174 -6.08 -17.66 14.00
N VAL A 175 -6.95 -18.26 14.81
CA VAL A 175 -8.03 -17.54 15.51
C VAL A 175 -7.61 -17.06 16.91
N GLU A 176 -6.51 -17.58 17.43
CA GLU A 176 -6.03 -17.25 18.77
C GLU A 176 -5.22 -15.95 18.75
N ASN A 177 -5.73 -14.93 19.44
CA ASN A 177 -5.08 -13.62 19.53
C ASN A 177 -4.40 -13.45 20.90
N TYR A 178 -3.09 -13.16 20.87
CA TYR A 178 -2.28 -12.99 22.08
C TYR A 178 -1.95 -11.52 22.40
N ARG A 179 -2.39 -10.58 21.54
CA ARG A 179 -2.05 -9.16 21.65
C ARG A 179 -3.13 -8.36 22.39
N SER A 180 -4.40 -8.66 22.14
CA SER A 180 -5.54 -7.81 22.52
C SER A 180 -6.51 -8.53 23.44
N THR A 181 -7.24 -7.74 24.22
CA THR A 181 -8.32 -8.23 25.11
C THR A 181 -9.57 -8.52 24.29
N GLN A 182 -10.47 -9.36 24.80
CA GLN A 182 -11.70 -9.71 24.09
C GLN A 182 -12.56 -8.47 23.79
N ASN A 183 -12.63 -7.49 24.70
CA ASN A 183 -13.36 -6.24 24.47
C ASN A 183 -12.84 -5.44 23.26
N ILE A 184 -11.53 -5.44 23.02
CA ILE A 184 -10.92 -4.79 21.84
C ILE A 184 -11.21 -5.59 20.58
N LEU A 185 -11.12 -6.93 20.65
CA LEU A 185 -11.42 -7.82 19.53
C LEU A 185 -12.88 -7.70 19.10
N ASP A 186 -13.81 -7.68 20.04
CA ASP A 186 -15.25 -7.56 19.76
C ASP A 186 -15.58 -6.21 19.10
N ALA A 187 -14.98 -5.11 19.59
CA ALA A 187 -15.13 -3.79 18.97
C ALA A 187 -14.55 -3.75 17.56
N SER A 188 -13.38 -4.36 17.35
CA SER A 188 -12.74 -4.45 16.02
C SER A 188 -13.57 -5.30 15.06
N LYS A 189 -14.12 -6.41 15.54
CA LYS A 189 -15.02 -7.30 14.80
C LYS A 189 -16.27 -6.58 14.34
N ALA A 190 -16.91 -5.82 15.24
CA ALA A 190 -18.11 -5.05 14.91
C ALA A 190 -17.87 -4.02 13.78
N VAL A 191 -16.65 -3.50 13.64
CA VAL A 191 -16.28 -2.61 12.53
C VAL A 191 -16.02 -3.41 11.25
N ILE A 192 -15.17 -4.44 11.30
CA ILE A 192 -14.73 -5.17 10.09
C ILE A 192 -15.84 -6.01 9.44
N ASP A 193 -16.85 -6.44 10.20
CA ASP A 193 -17.98 -7.22 9.66
C ASP A 193 -18.85 -6.41 8.68
N ASN A 194 -18.69 -5.09 8.62
CA ASN A 194 -19.32 -4.25 7.59
C ASN A 194 -18.63 -4.35 6.22
N ASN A 195 -17.41 -4.89 6.14
CA ASN A 195 -16.67 -5.02 4.90
C ASN A 195 -17.16 -6.24 4.10
N LYS A 196 -17.45 -6.02 2.80
CA LYS A 196 -17.95 -7.07 1.90
C LYS A 196 -16.82 -7.85 1.21
N GLU A 197 -15.73 -7.19 0.86
CA GLU A 197 -14.59 -7.77 0.13
C GLU A 197 -13.59 -8.45 1.07
N ARG A 198 -14.01 -9.51 1.79
CA ARG A 198 -13.16 -10.24 2.74
C ARG A 198 -12.84 -11.66 2.25
N LEU A 199 -11.68 -12.21 2.62
CA LEU A 199 -11.28 -13.59 2.27
C LEU A 199 -12.23 -14.62 2.86
N VAL A 200 -12.81 -14.37 4.04
CA VAL A 200 -13.84 -15.25 4.63
C VAL A 200 -15.07 -15.45 3.73
N ASN A 201 -15.33 -14.50 2.82
CA ASN A 201 -16.41 -14.58 1.85
C ASN A 201 -15.97 -15.20 0.51
N LYS A 202 -14.66 -15.36 0.29
CA LYS A 202 -14.08 -15.84 -0.98
C LYS A 202 -13.54 -17.27 -0.88
N LEU A 203 -13.01 -17.66 0.28
CA LEU A 203 -12.39 -18.95 0.52
C LEU A 203 -13.21 -19.74 1.54
N GLN A 204 -13.42 -21.03 1.27
CA GLN A 204 -14.17 -21.90 2.17
C GLN A 204 -13.32 -22.30 3.39
N GLY A 205 -13.97 -22.43 4.55
CA GLY A 205 -13.31 -22.92 5.78
C GLY A 205 -12.49 -21.88 6.55
N LEU A 206 -12.52 -20.61 6.16
CA LEU A 206 -11.94 -19.52 6.93
C LEU A 206 -12.92 -19.03 8.00
N SER A 207 -12.48 -18.96 9.25
CA SER A 207 -13.12 -18.18 10.32
C SER A 207 -12.12 -17.18 10.86
N LYS A 208 -12.57 -15.94 11.06
CA LYS A 208 -11.79 -14.88 11.70
C LYS A 208 -12.41 -14.44 13.01
N ASP A 209 -13.09 -15.36 13.68
CA ASP A 209 -13.63 -15.14 15.01
C ASP A 209 -12.48 -15.21 16.02
N LEU A 210 -11.80 -14.07 16.21
CA LEU A 210 -10.63 -13.98 17.07
C LEU A 210 -11.00 -14.14 18.55
N ILE A 211 -10.24 -14.99 19.24
CA ILE A 211 -10.41 -15.28 20.67
C ILE A 211 -9.14 -14.84 21.42
N ALA A 212 -9.30 -14.02 22.44
CA ALA A 212 -8.18 -13.62 23.29
C ALA A 212 -7.64 -14.82 24.08
N LYS A 213 -6.32 -15.07 23.98
CA LYS A 213 -5.62 -16.17 24.67
C LYS A 213 -4.53 -15.71 25.62
N ASN A 214 -4.28 -14.41 25.71
CA ASN A 214 -3.34 -13.86 26.67
C ASN A 214 -3.94 -13.94 28.08
N SER A 215 -3.33 -14.74 28.97
CA SER A 215 -3.80 -14.93 30.35
C SER A 215 -3.74 -13.66 31.19
N ASP A 216 -2.76 -12.80 30.93
CA ASP A 216 -2.48 -11.62 31.74
C ASP A 216 -3.45 -10.48 31.39
N LEU A 217 -3.87 -10.44 30.13
CA LEU A 217 -4.80 -9.43 29.59
C LEU A 217 -6.25 -9.94 29.49
N GLY A 218 -6.47 -11.25 29.47
CA GLY A 218 -7.76 -11.89 29.16
C GLY A 218 -8.90 -11.50 30.12
N ASN A 219 -8.57 -11.09 31.35
CA ASN A 219 -9.53 -10.64 32.36
C ASN A 219 -9.73 -9.11 32.39
N SER A 220 -9.07 -8.35 31.50
CA SER A 220 -9.21 -6.90 31.49
C SER A 220 -10.61 -6.49 31.04
N LEU A 221 -11.38 -5.90 31.98
CA LEU A 221 -12.72 -5.38 31.75
C LEU A 221 -12.72 -3.99 31.08
N ILE A 222 -11.54 -3.47 30.72
CA ILE A 222 -11.40 -2.17 30.08
C ILE A 222 -12.00 -2.25 28.67
N LYS A 223 -12.98 -1.40 28.41
CA LYS A 223 -13.63 -1.27 27.11
C LYS A 223 -13.05 -0.08 26.34
N PRO A 224 -12.93 -0.17 25.00
CA PRO A 224 -12.64 0.99 24.17
C PRO A 224 -13.63 2.12 24.43
N ARG A 225 -13.12 3.36 24.49
CA ARG A 225 -13.93 4.56 24.74
C ARG A 225 -13.84 5.49 23.54
N VAL A 226 -15.00 6.02 23.14
CA VAL A 226 -15.08 7.12 22.18
C VAL A 226 -15.35 8.39 22.98
N ILE A 227 -14.51 9.41 22.81
CA ILE A 227 -14.66 10.71 23.46
C ILE A 227 -14.86 11.74 22.35
N GLU A 228 -15.96 12.48 22.42
CA GLU A 228 -16.27 13.56 21.49
C GLU A 228 -15.84 14.89 22.09
N TYR A 229 -15.23 15.73 21.26
CA TYR A 229 -14.80 17.08 21.61
C TYR A 229 -15.46 18.10 20.69
N TYR A 230 -15.71 19.32 21.20
CA TYR A 230 -16.36 20.39 20.44
C TYR A 230 -15.60 20.81 19.17
N ASN A 231 -14.26 20.69 19.18
CA ASN A 231 -13.41 20.94 18.02
C ASN A 231 -12.03 20.28 18.18
N THR A 232 -11.23 20.31 17.12
CA THR A 232 -9.88 19.71 17.06
C THR A 232 -8.93 20.24 18.13
N ILE A 233 -8.99 21.54 18.48
CA ILE A 233 -8.10 22.11 19.50
C ILE A 233 -8.41 21.52 20.88
N HIS A 234 -9.70 21.31 21.19
CA HIS A 234 -10.11 20.65 22.45
C HIS A 234 -9.71 19.18 22.47
N GLU A 235 -9.79 18.49 21.33
CA GLU A 235 -9.31 17.11 21.19
C GLU A 235 -7.79 17.02 21.44
N GLU A 236 -6.99 17.87 20.78
CA GLU A 236 -5.54 17.93 20.96
C GLU A 236 -5.17 18.19 22.43
N ALA A 237 -5.81 19.16 23.06
CA ALA A 237 -5.59 19.47 24.48
C ALA A 237 -6.02 18.32 25.40
N GLY A 238 -7.13 17.65 25.08
CA GLY A 238 -7.63 16.48 25.81
C GLY A 238 -6.65 15.30 25.74
N ILE A 239 -6.10 15.03 24.55
CA ILE A 239 -5.09 13.98 24.34
C ILE A 239 -3.82 14.29 25.15
N VAL A 240 -3.29 15.52 25.04
CA VAL A 240 -2.09 15.94 25.79
C VAL A 240 -2.31 15.80 27.30
N LYS A 241 -3.49 16.18 27.80
CA LYS A 241 -3.84 16.06 29.21
C LYS A 241 -3.90 14.60 29.68
N GLU A 242 -4.43 13.70 28.85
CA GLU A 242 -4.47 12.28 29.21
C GLU A 242 -3.06 11.66 29.20
N ILE A 243 -2.22 12.00 28.22
CA ILE A 243 -0.81 11.57 28.19
C ILE A 243 -0.05 12.08 29.42
N GLU A 244 -0.25 13.36 29.78
CA GLU A 244 0.35 13.95 30.97
C GLU A 244 -0.08 13.23 32.25
N LYS A 245 -1.36 12.86 32.36
CA LYS A 245 -1.87 12.09 33.49
C LYS A 245 -1.23 10.70 33.56
N LEU A 246 -1.09 10.00 32.43
CA LEU A 246 -0.42 8.69 32.37
C LEU A 246 1.05 8.82 32.79
N TYR A 247 1.75 9.83 32.29
CA TYR A 247 3.13 10.11 32.66
C TYR A 247 3.29 10.41 34.16
N GLN A 248 2.44 11.26 34.72
CA GLN A 248 2.44 11.58 36.15
C GLN A 248 2.08 10.38 37.03
N SER A 249 1.28 9.44 36.52
CA SER A 249 0.95 8.20 37.21
C SER A 249 2.08 7.15 37.19
N GLY A 250 3.18 7.41 36.48
CA GLY A 250 4.35 6.54 36.41
C GLY A 250 4.24 5.41 35.38
N ILE A 251 3.29 5.48 34.44
CA ILE A 251 3.19 4.53 33.34
C ILE A 251 4.35 4.77 32.36
N ASP A 252 4.97 3.69 31.90
CA ASP A 252 6.00 3.78 30.86
C ASP A 252 5.38 4.28 29.55
N LEU A 253 5.86 5.43 29.07
CA LEU A 253 5.36 6.03 27.84
C LEU A 253 5.71 5.20 26.60
N ASN A 254 6.62 4.23 26.68
CA ASN A 254 6.84 3.25 25.61
C ASN A 254 5.62 2.33 25.39
N GLU A 255 4.73 2.21 26.37
CA GLU A 255 3.48 1.44 26.26
C GLU A 255 2.31 2.30 25.73
N VAL A 256 2.54 3.60 25.50
CA VAL A 256 1.52 4.55 25.04
C VAL A 256 1.76 4.95 23.59
N ALA A 257 0.77 4.72 22.72
CA ALA A 257 0.82 5.10 21.32
C ALA A 257 -0.35 6.00 20.92
N VAL A 258 -0.07 7.05 20.15
CA VAL A 258 -1.09 7.91 19.52
C VAL A 258 -1.08 7.63 18.02
N ILE A 259 -2.18 7.06 17.51
CA ILE A 259 -2.36 6.72 16.10
C ILE A 259 -3.26 7.78 15.43
N TYR A 260 -2.83 8.30 14.29
CA TYR A 260 -3.52 9.39 13.58
C TYR A 260 -3.50 9.17 12.07
N ARG A 261 -4.51 9.73 11.37
CA ARG A 261 -4.66 9.56 9.90
C ARG A 261 -3.71 10.41 9.06
N ASN A 262 -3.44 11.65 9.52
CA ASN A 262 -2.66 12.65 8.80
C ASN A 262 -1.61 13.27 9.73
N HIS A 263 -0.35 13.36 9.29
CA HIS A 263 0.73 13.95 10.11
C HIS A 263 0.47 15.41 10.54
N LYS A 264 -0.33 16.17 9.78
CA LYS A 264 -0.70 17.55 10.16
C LYS A 264 -1.45 17.62 11.50
N LEU A 265 -2.18 16.57 11.87
CA LEU A 265 -2.98 16.52 13.10
C LEU A 265 -2.12 16.41 14.37
N VAL A 266 -0.89 15.89 14.26
CA VAL A 266 -0.04 15.65 15.44
C VAL A 266 0.90 16.81 15.75
N ALA A 267 1.07 17.77 14.84
CA ALA A 267 2.07 18.83 14.97
C ALA A 267 1.90 19.66 16.26
N HIS A 268 0.65 19.99 16.61
CA HIS A 268 0.34 20.73 17.83
C HIS A 268 0.54 19.90 19.10
N ILE A 269 0.17 18.61 19.05
CA ILE A 269 0.34 17.66 20.15
C ILE A 269 1.84 17.50 20.46
N VAL A 270 2.67 17.31 19.44
CA VAL A 270 4.14 17.20 19.59
C VAL A 270 4.70 18.44 20.26
N LYS A 271 4.38 19.63 19.75
CA LYS A 271 4.85 20.89 20.33
C LYS A 271 4.39 21.07 21.78
N ALA A 272 3.16 20.68 22.10
CA ALA A 272 2.64 20.78 23.46
C ALA A 272 3.34 19.82 24.44
N LEU A 273 3.65 18.59 24.00
CA LEU A 273 4.39 17.61 24.80
C LEU A 273 5.86 18.03 25.00
N GLU A 274 6.51 18.56 23.96
CA GLU A 274 7.88 19.12 24.04
C GLU A 274 7.96 20.26 25.06
N LEU A 275 7.01 21.21 25.02
CA LEU A 275 6.94 22.32 25.98
C LEU A 275 6.72 21.86 27.42
N LYS A 276 6.07 20.71 27.61
CA LYS A 276 5.85 20.08 28.92
C LYS A 276 7.01 19.17 29.35
N GLY A 277 8.04 19.00 28.52
CA GLY A 277 9.17 18.10 28.80
C GLY A 277 8.78 16.62 28.84
N ILE A 278 7.69 16.23 28.18
CA ILE A 278 7.24 14.83 28.11
C ILE A 278 7.97 14.15 26.95
N PRO A 279 8.69 13.04 27.18
CA PRO A 279 9.43 12.36 26.11
C PRO A 279 8.47 11.76 25.10
N LEU A 280 8.80 11.89 23.82
CA LEU A 280 7.99 11.40 22.72
C LEU A 280 8.87 10.92 21.56
N ASN A 281 8.35 9.96 20.80
CA ASN A 281 8.97 9.51 19.56
C ASN A 281 7.96 9.65 18.42
N VAL A 282 8.25 10.52 17.45
CA VAL A 282 7.44 10.65 16.24
C VAL A 282 8.13 9.89 15.12
N LYS A 283 7.41 8.97 14.48
CA LYS A 283 7.75 8.47 13.13
C LYS A 283 7.55 9.59 12.11
N GLN A 284 8.36 10.64 12.18
CA GLN A 284 8.46 11.59 11.09
C GLN A 284 9.43 10.98 10.07
N LYS A 285 9.04 10.96 8.80
CA LYS A 285 10.03 10.83 7.73
C LYS A 285 10.81 12.14 7.73
N ILE A 286 11.80 12.27 8.61
CA ILE A 286 12.83 13.28 8.43
C ILE A 286 13.50 12.85 7.14
N ASN A 287 13.25 13.59 6.06
CA ASN A 287 14.03 13.41 4.86
C ASN A 287 15.43 13.88 5.20
N ILE A 288 16.32 12.94 5.52
CA ILE A 288 17.70 13.29 5.88
C ILE A 288 18.36 14.13 4.78
N LEU A 289 17.93 13.96 3.51
CA LEU A 289 18.41 14.74 2.37
C LEU A 289 17.99 16.22 2.39
N GLU A 290 17.00 16.58 3.21
CA GLU A 290 16.57 17.96 3.44
C GLU A 290 17.25 18.60 4.65
N LEU A 291 17.97 17.82 5.46
CA LEU A 291 18.71 18.39 6.58
C LEU A 291 19.82 19.29 6.04
N PRO A 292 19.99 20.53 6.55
CA PRO A 292 20.99 21.47 6.04
C PRO A 292 22.40 20.87 5.96
N PHE A 293 22.78 20.08 6.97
CA PHE A 293 24.07 19.38 6.98
C PHE A 293 24.24 18.39 5.82
N ILE A 294 23.21 17.59 5.54
CA ILE A 294 23.26 16.60 4.46
C ILE A 294 23.19 17.29 3.09
N GLN A 295 22.41 18.37 2.97
CA GLN A 295 22.40 19.20 1.76
C GLN A 295 23.79 19.76 1.46
N ASN A 296 24.51 20.23 2.47
CA ASN A 296 25.88 20.72 2.31
C ASN A 296 26.83 19.60 1.85
N ILE A 297 26.71 18.38 2.39
CA ILE A 297 27.49 17.23 1.90
C ILE A 297 27.16 16.92 0.43
N ILE A 298 25.88 16.90 0.06
CA ILE A 298 25.46 16.63 -1.32
C ILE A 298 25.98 17.70 -2.27
N LYS A 299 25.90 18.99 -1.89
CA LYS A 299 26.44 20.11 -2.68
C LYS A 299 27.95 20.00 -2.86
N LEU A 300 28.67 19.58 -1.82
CA LEU A 300 30.12 19.36 -1.90
C LEU A 300 30.45 18.22 -2.88
N LEU A 301 29.70 17.11 -2.83
CA LEU A 301 29.87 16.01 -3.78
C LEU A 301 29.54 16.42 -5.23
N ASP A 302 28.49 17.22 -5.43
CA ASP A 302 28.11 17.76 -6.76
C ASP A 302 29.19 18.71 -7.30
N TYR A 303 29.78 19.55 -6.43
CA TYR A 303 30.92 20.39 -6.78
C TYR A 303 32.11 19.55 -7.25
N ILE A 304 32.51 18.53 -6.46
CA ILE A 304 33.65 17.65 -6.80
C ILE A 304 33.39 16.95 -8.14
N GLN A 305 32.18 16.44 -8.36
CA GLN A 305 31.83 15.76 -9.60
C GLN A 305 31.92 16.71 -10.80
N LYS A 306 31.36 17.93 -10.70
CA LYS A 306 31.37 18.89 -11.81
C LYS A 306 32.76 19.43 -12.14
N GLU A 307 33.58 19.67 -11.13
CA GLU A 307 34.98 20.07 -11.32
C GLU A 307 35.82 18.94 -11.92
N TYR A 308 35.51 17.68 -11.57
CA TYR A 308 36.12 16.51 -12.22
C TYR A 308 35.74 16.40 -13.71
N ASP A 309 34.46 16.61 -14.05
CA ASP A 309 33.98 16.58 -15.43
C ASP A 309 34.53 17.75 -16.27
N LYS A 310 34.55 18.96 -15.70
CA LYS A 310 35.09 20.16 -16.34
C LYS A 310 35.58 21.18 -15.29
N PRO A 311 36.89 21.45 -15.20
CA PRO A 311 37.45 22.43 -14.26
C PRO A 311 36.88 23.84 -14.45
N GLY A 312 36.60 24.53 -13.34
CA GLY A 312 36.13 25.91 -13.25
C GLY A 312 34.64 26.10 -13.54
N ASN A 313 33.87 25.03 -13.69
CA ASN A 313 32.46 25.08 -14.08
C ASN A 313 31.49 25.13 -12.89
N ALA A 314 31.98 24.91 -11.66
CA ALA A 314 31.14 24.75 -10.48
C ALA A 314 31.47 25.69 -9.31
N GLU A 315 32.35 26.68 -9.50
CA GLU A 315 32.73 27.64 -8.44
C GLU A 315 31.52 28.33 -7.78
N TYR A 316 30.42 28.53 -8.53
CA TYR A 316 29.18 29.11 -8.01
C TYR A 316 28.57 28.29 -6.85
N LEU A 317 28.80 26.98 -6.80
CA LEU A 317 28.29 26.09 -5.73
C LEU A 317 29.01 26.31 -4.39
N LEU A 318 30.25 26.81 -4.40
CA LEU A 318 31.01 27.12 -3.18
C LEU A 318 30.37 28.26 -2.38
N TYR A 319 29.64 29.16 -3.05
CA TYR A 319 28.95 30.29 -2.41
C TYR A 319 27.59 29.90 -1.81
N GLU A 320 27.11 28.67 -2.05
CA GLU A 320 25.86 28.16 -1.49
C GLU A 320 26.04 27.10 -0.39
N LEU A 321 27.29 26.78 -0.05
CA LEU A 321 27.68 25.93 1.09
C LEU A 321 27.75 26.77 2.37
#